data_AF-A0A4R8RL97-F1
#
_entry.id   AF-A0A4R8RL97-F1
#
_cell.length_a   1.000
_cell.length_b   1.000
_cell.length_c   1.000
_cell.angle_alpha   90.00
_cell.angle_beta   90.00
_cell.angle_gamma   90.00
#
_symmetry.space_group_name_H-M   'P 1'
#
loop_
_entity.id
_entity.type
_entity.pdbx_description
1 polymer ?
#
loop_
_entity_poly.entity_id
_entity_poly.type
_entity_poly.pdbx_seq_one_letter_code
_entity_poly.pdbx_strand_id
1 'polypeptide(L)'
;MPSAVSQLYQYTHVPETEENLDWADLPNIDLSKYGTPEGNKELAQTLIEAIRTKGFFYVTNFGISQEAVDTQFSLGQQFYELPLEEKLKYEPNLDSGDYNGYRPAGRRILSGGIKDKTEVWNMATKDGHITQPLPQLLEDRKEEIEGFAKNLHDKVLDPLNHLIALALELPEDFFTSVHKWETHDESHLRYIKYSKFTPEEIEKLDDGLWSRGHTDLGTITLLFRQPVAALQIRDHETGKWKWAKPLNGSLTVNTCDALSFLTGGYVKSTVHRVSVPPKDQRHVDRLGLLYFARPQNDLLLKTIDSPVLKREGFTQNEFEAGGHKVPTMGEFTTLKQTWQQRKGVSYESSEGQEILPGFKGQYFA
;
A
#
# COMPACT_ATOMS: atom_id res chain seq x y z
N MET A 1 10.68 23.63 -30.26
CA MET A 1 10.42 24.48 -29.08
C MET A 1 10.45 23.54 -27.89
N PRO A 2 11.39 23.67 -26.92
CA PRO A 2 11.30 22.88 -25.71
C PRO A 2 9.94 23.19 -25.06
N SER A 3 9.12 22.16 -24.84
CA SER A 3 7.87 22.32 -24.08
C SER A 3 8.25 22.92 -22.73
N ALA A 4 7.69 24.09 -22.41
CA ALA A 4 7.93 24.68 -21.11
C ALA A 4 7.37 23.70 -20.07
N VAL A 5 8.24 23.11 -19.26
CA VAL A 5 7.77 22.15 -18.28
C VAL A 5 6.79 22.84 -17.33
N SER A 6 5.64 22.22 -17.09
CA SER A 6 4.63 22.74 -16.18
C SER A 6 5.27 23.17 -14.84
N GLN A 7 5.00 24.41 -14.43
CA GLN A 7 5.50 24.93 -13.17
C GLN A 7 4.78 24.22 -12.02
N LEU A 8 5.53 23.46 -11.22
CA LEU A 8 4.97 22.83 -10.03
C LEU A 8 4.80 23.89 -8.93
N TYR A 9 3.64 23.94 -8.30
CA TYR A 9 3.46 24.66 -7.04
C TYR A 9 3.61 23.69 -5.86
N GLN A 10 4.06 24.22 -4.72
CA GLN A 10 4.37 23.41 -3.54
C GLN A 10 3.10 22.93 -2.84
N TYR A 11 3.01 21.61 -2.60
CA TYR A 11 1.99 21.03 -1.73
C TYR A 11 2.12 21.56 -0.29
N THR A 12 1.03 22.09 0.26
CA THR A 12 0.98 22.50 1.67
C THR A 12 0.25 21.44 2.48
N HIS A 13 0.95 20.84 3.45
CA HIS A 13 0.32 19.86 4.34
C HIS A 13 -0.76 20.52 5.22
N VAL A 14 -1.90 19.85 5.32
CA VAL A 14 -2.95 20.18 6.29
C VAL A 14 -2.39 20.06 7.71
N PRO A 15 -2.80 20.91 8.67
CA PRO A 15 -2.48 20.72 10.09
C PRO A 15 -2.88 19.33 10.60
N GLU A 16 -2.10 18.82 11.55
CA GLU A 16 -2.46 17.59 12.27
C GLU A 16 -3.73 17.81 13.09
N THR A 17 -4.50 16.74 13.31
CA THR A 17 -5.71 16.82 14.13
C THR A 17 -5.36 17.12 15.59
N GLU A 18 -6.19 17.95 16.22
CA GLU A 18 -6.13 18.24 17.66
C GLU A 18 -6.98 17.25 18.48
N GLU A 19 -7.77 16.41 17.82
CA GLU A 19 -8.63 15.40 18.45
C GLU A 19 -7.80 14.27 19.06
N ASN A 20 -8.18 13.85 20.27
CA ASN A 20 -7.50 12.76 20.97
C ASN A 20 -7.99 11.39 20.46
N LEU A 21 -7.29 10.83 19.49
CA LEU A 21 -7.60 9.53 18.91
C LEU A 21 -6.88 8.39 19.62
N ASP A 22 -7.46 7.19 19.55
CA ASP A 22 -6.86 5.97 20.07
C ASP A 22 -5.78 5.45 19.10
N TRP A 23 -4.58 6.03 19.20
CA TRP A 23 -3.46 5.74 18.31
C TRP A 23 -2.95 4.30 18.45
N ALA A 24 -2.56 3.70 17.34
CA ALA A 24 -1.84 2.43 17.32
C ALA A 24 -0.41 2.65 17.84
N ASP A 25 0.03 1.78 18.73
CA ASP A 25 1.43 1.70 19.14
C ASP A 25 2.18 0.85 18.11
N LEU A 26 2.93 1.51 17.22
CA LEU A 26 3.65 0.89 16.12
C LEU A 26 5.16 1.04 16.34
N PRO A 27 5.94 -0.05 16.27
CA PRO A 27 7.39 0.01 16.35
C PRO A 27 7.99 0.89 15.25
N ASN A 28 9.14 1.53 15.51
CA ASN A 28 9.87 2.32 14.53
C ASN A 28 11.17 1.62 14.12
N ILE A 29 11.39 1.50 12.82
CA ILE A 29 12.61 0.98 12.20
C ILE A 29 13.42 2.18 11.71
N ASP A 30 14.46 2.52 12.46
CA ASP A 30 15.38 3.60 12.12
C ASP A 30 16.49 3.11 11.19
N LEU A 31 16.34 3.37 9.89
CA LEU A 31 17.30 2.90 8.88
C LEU A 31 18.67 3.59 8.96
N SER A 32 18.86 4.61 9.80
CA SER A 32 20.21 5.14 10.06
C SER A 32 21.12 4.14 10.76
N LYS A 33 20.54 3.12 11.42
CA LYS A 33 21.28 2.02 12.05
C LYS A 33 21.65 0.89 11.09
N TYR A 34 21.03 0.86 9.90
CA TYR A 34 21.26 -0.19 8.91
C TYR A 34 22.67 -0.09 8.31
N GLY A 35 23.25 -1.24 7.96
CA GLY A 35 24.57 -1.35 7.33
C GLY A 35 25.72 -1.72 8.27
N THR A 36 25.46 -1.92 9.55
CA THR A 36 26.42 -2.50 10.51
C THR A 36 25.92 -3.85 11.03
N PRO A 37 26.78 -4.82 11.38
CA PRO A 37 26.33 -6.10 11.91
C PRO A 37 25.44 -5.97 13.16
N GLU A 38 25.80 -5.08 14.08
CA GLU A 38 25.05 -4.83 15.31
C GLU A 38 23.70 -4.16 15.01
N GLY A 39 23.69 -3.13 14.16
CA GLY A 39 22.47 -2.43 13.78
C GLY A 39 21.51 -3.29 12.97
N ASN A 40 22.03 -4.10 12.03
CA ASN A 40 21.23 -5.05 11.27
C ASN A 40 20.56 -6.08 12.18
N LYS A 41 21.31 -6.60 13.17
CA LYS A 41 20.76 -7.54 14.15
C LYS A 41 19.65 -6.92 15.01
N GLU A 42 19.88 -5.70 15.52
CA GLU A 42 18.87 -4.95 16.31
C GLU A 42 17.60 -4.68 15.49
N LEU A 43 17.77 -4.18 14.26
CA LEU A 43 16.66 -3.85 13.38
C LEU A 43 15.89 -5.11 12.94
N ALA A 44 16.57 -6.21 12.63
CA ALA A 44 15.93 -7.47 12.25
C ALA A 44 15.06 -8.03 13.41
N GLN A 45 15.55 -7.95 14.65
CA GLN A 45 14.77 -8.35 15.82
C GLN A 45 13.54 -7.46 16.03
N THR A 46 13.71 -6.14 15.92
CA THR A 46 12.59 -5.19 16.07
C THR A 46 11.55 -5.40 14.96
N LEU A 47 12.02 -5.56 13.72
CA LEU A 47 11.18 -5.73 12.55
C LEU A 47 10.36 -7.02 12.63
N ILE A 48 10.99 -8.15 13.02
CA ILE A 48 10.28 -9.42 13.07
C ILE A 48 9.17 -9.41 14.13
N GLU A 49 9.42 -8.80 15.29
CA GLU A 49 8.41 -8.62 16.33
C GLU A 49 7.23 -7.76 15.81
N ALA A 50 7.54 -6.66 15.12
CA ALA A 50 6.54 -5.76 14.54
C ALA A 50 5.66 -6.47 13.50
N ILE A 51 6.25 -7.19 12.54
CA ILE A 51 5.51 -7.82 11.44
C ILE A 51 4.75 -9.08 11.88
N ARG A 52 5.17 -9.76 12.95
CA ARG A 52 4.46 -10.91 13.54
C ARG A 52 3.24 -10.52 14.36
N THR A 53 3.28 -9.37 15.03
CA THR A 53 2.25 -8.96 16.00
C THR A 53 1.32 -7.91 15.42
N LYS A 54 1.87 -6.89 14.75
CA LYS A 54 1.12 -5.74 14.23
C LYS A 54 0.96 -5.79 12.72
N GLY A 55 1.95 -6.30 11.98
CA GLY A 55 2.02 -6.22 10.51
C GLY A 55 2.04 -4.78 9.97
N PHE A 56 2.27 -3.81 10.87
CA PHE A 56 2.44 -2.39 10.60
C PHE A 56 3.58 -1.87 11.48
N PHE A 57 4.38 -0.95 10.94
CA PHE A 57 5.48 -0.28 11.64
C PHE A 57 5.80 1.05 10.96
N TYR A 58 6.56 1.89 11.64
CA TYR A 58 7.13 3.10 11.05
C TYR A 58 8.53 2.84 10.52
N VAL A 59 8.92 3.57 9.48
CA VAL A 59 10.31 3.64 9.00
C VAL A 59 10.74 5.11 8.99
N THR A 60 11.86 5.41 9.61
CA THR A 60 12.47 6.76 9.64
C THR A 60 13.91 6.72 9.12
N ASN A 61 14.45 7.90 8.78
CA ASN A 61 15.82 8.07 8.31
C ASN A 61 16.18 7.19 7.10
N PHE A 62 15.22 7.03 6.18
CA PHE A 62 15.29 6.14 5.01
C PHE A 62 16.01 6.72 3.79
N GLY A 63 16.76 7.82 3.95
CA GLY A 63 17.68 8.33 2.93
C GLY A 63 17.05 8.98 1.68
N ILE A 64 15.77 9.35 1.75
CA ILE A 64 15.07 10.12 0.71
C ILE A 64 14.72 11.50 1.29
N SER A 65 15.01 12.56 0.54
CA SER A 65 14.80 13.94 1.00
C SER A 65 13.31 14.29 1.07
N GLN A 66 12.96 15.17 2.01
CA GLN A 66 11.59 15.70 2.09
C GLN A 66 11.20 16.45 0.80
N GLU A 67 12.13 17.14 0.15
CA GLU A 67 11.91 17.79 -1.15
C GLU A 67 11.45 16.81 -2.23
N ALA A 68 12.09 15.63 -2.33
CA ALA A 68 11.69 14.62 -3.31
C ALA A 68 10.27 14.09 -3.01
N VAL A 69 9.92 13.91 -1.74
CA VAL A 69 8.58 13.51 -1.31
C VAL A 69 7.55 14.61 -1.63
N ASP A 70 7.86 15.87 -1.33
CA ASP A 70 7.00 17.02 -1.57
C ASP A 70 6.75 17.23 -3.06
N THR A 71 7.75 16.98 -3.92
CA THR A 71 7.57 16.99 -5.37
C THR A 71 6.52 15.97 -5.82
N GLN A 72 6.57 14.74 -5.30
CA GLN A 72 5.59 13.70 -5.64
C GLN A 72 4.17 14.06 -5.16
N PHE A 73 4.03 14.64 -3.96
CA PHE A 73 2.74 15.17 -3.51
C PHE A 73 2.24 16.32 -4.39
N SER A 74 3.13 17.21 -4.83
CA SER A 74 2.79 18.34 -5.72
C SER A 74 2.33 17.84 -7.09
N LEU A 75 3.00 16.82 -7.65
CA LEU A 75 2.59 16.15 -8.89
C LEU A 75 1.23 15.47 -8.73
N GLY A 76 1.02 14.74 -7.63
CA GLY A 76 -0.25 14.10 -7.33
C GLY A 76 -1.40 15.11 -7.20
N GLN A 77 -1.19 16.20 -6.47
CA GLN A 77 -2.20 17.26 -6.33
C GLN A 77 -2.59 17.86 -7.68
N GLN A 78 -1.60 18.29 -8.46
CA GLN A 78 -1.83 18.89 -9.78
C GLN A 78 -2.46 17.92 -10.77
N PHE A 79 -2.10 16.64 -10.72
CA PHE A 79 -2.77 15.61 -11.51
C PHE A 79 -4.28 15.58 -11.21
N TYR A 80 -4.68 15.62 -9.94
CA TYR A 80 -6.11 15.58 -9.58
C TYR A 80 -6.87 16.86 -9.89
N GLU A 81 -6.17 17.98 -10.07
CA GLU A 81 -6.75 19.26 -10.52
C GLU A 81 -6.96 19.33 -12.03
N LEU A 82 -6.39 18.41 -12.81
CA LEU A 82 -6.70 18.29 -14.24
C LEU A 82 -8.21 18.08 -14.45
N PRO A 83 -8.78 18.61 -15.56
CA PRO A 83 -10.16 18.34 -15.93
C PRO A 83 -10.46 16.83 -15.95
N LEU A 84 -11.65 16.44 -15.49
CA LEU A 84 -12.03 15.02 -15.43
C LEU A 84 -11.91 14.34 -16.81
N GLU A 85 -12.28 15.05 -17.88
CA GLU A 85 -12.14 14.58 -19.27
C GLU A 85 -10.70 14.29 -19.68
N GLU A 86 -9.72 15.02 -19.16
CA GLU A 86 -8.30 14.76 -19.40
C GLU A 86 -7.83 13.51 -18.64
N LYS A 87 -8.25 13.36 -17.37
CA LYS A 87 -7.91 12.18 -16.55
C LYS A 87 -8.52 10.89 -17.11
N LEU A 88 -9.77 10.94 -17.60
CA LEU A 88 -10.49 9.79 -18.14
C LEU A 88 -9.87 9.19 -19.41
N LYS A 89 -9.00 9.90 -20.12
CA LYS A 89 -8.23 9.35 -21.26
C LYS A 89 -7.29 8.21 -20.86
N TYR A 90 -7.01 8.10 -19.57
CA TYR A 90 -6.06 7.16 -19.00
C TYR A 90 -6.74 6.12 -18.08
N GLU A 91 -8.06 5.93 -18.20
CA GLU A 91 -8.76 4.87 -17.48
C GLU A 91 -8.38 3.49 -18.07
N PRO A 92 -7.79 2.58 -17.27
CA PRO A 92 -7.48 1.23 -17.75
C PRO A 92 -8.74 0.39 -17.84
N ASN A 93 -8.63 -0.83 -18.37
CA ASN A 93 -9.74 -1.79 -18.33
C ASN A 93 -9.89 -2.40 -16.93
N LEU A 94 -10.46 -1.60 -16.01
CA LEU A 94 -10.65 -1.96 -14.60
C LEU A 94 -11.51 -3.22 -14.42
N ASP A 95 -12.43 -3.49 -15.34
CA ASP A 95 -13.33 -4.64 -15.25
C ASP A 95 -12.63 -5.94 -15.69
N SER A 96 -11.51 -5.87 -16.41
CA SER A 96 -10.63 -7.00 -16.71
C SER A 96 -9.48 -7.17 -15.72
N GLY A 97 -9.49 -6.43 -14.60
CA GLY A 97 -8.46 -6.50 -13.56
C GLY A 97 -7.20 -5.68 -13.85
N ASP A 98 -7.17 -4.88 -14.93
CA ASP A 98 -6.13 -3.86 -15.10
C ASP A 98 -6.37 -2.72 -14.10
N TYR A 99 -5.31 -2.08 -13.64
CA TYR A 99 -5.39 -1.03 -12.63
C TYR A 99 -4.31 0.04 -12.78
N ASN A 100 -3.45 -0.04 -13.81
CA ASN A 100 -2.40 0.95 -14.06
C ASN A 100 -2.96 2.11 -14.89
N GLY A 101 -2.92 3.32 -14.34
CA GLY A 101 -3.60 4.50 -14.89
C GLY A 101 -4.59 5.11 -13.92
N TYR A 102 -5.59 5.81 -14.45
CA TYR A 102 -6.55 6.60 -13.68
C TYR A 102 -7.79 5.79 -13.34
N ARG A 103 -8.12 5.70 -12.06
CA ARG A 103 -9.39 5.17 -11.59
C ARG A 103 -10.25 6.33 -11.06
N PRO A 104 -11.40 6.63 -11.69
CA PRO A 104 -12.27 7.71 -11.23
C PRO A 104 -12.96 7.36 -9.92
N ALA A 105 -13.38 8.41 -9.20
CA ALA A 105 -14.27 8.29 -8.06
C ALA A 105 -15.66 7.72 -8.45
N GLY A 106 -16.37 7.18 -7.45
CA GLY A 106 -17.75 6.73 -7.57
C GLY A 106 -17.93 5.36 -8.22
N ARG A 107 -16.87 4.54 -8.22
CA ARG A 107 -16.93 3.15 -8.68
C ARG A 107 -17.54 2.21 -7.64
N ARG A 108 -17.43 2.55 -6.36
CA ARG A 108 -17.97 1.79 -5.22
C ARG A 108 -19.13 2.53 -4.56
N ILE A 109 -20.06 1.73 -4.02
CA ILE A 109 -21.16 2.20 -3.18
C ILE A 109 -20.76 1.92 -1.73
N LEU A 110 -20.61 2.97 -0.95
CA LEU A 110 -20.37 2.96 0.49
C LEU A 110 -21.68 2.74 1.25
N SER A 111 -21.59 2.69 2.58
CA SER A 111 -22.74 2.74 3.48
C SER A 111 -23.71 3.88 3.14
N GLY A 112 -25.00 3.67 3.44
CA GLY A 112 -26.05 4.65 3.14
C GLY A 112 -26.27 4.94 1.65
N GLY A 113 -25.73 4.13 0.74
CA GLY A 113 -25.89 4.29 -0.70
C GLY A 113 -25.05 5.42 -1.31
N ILE A 114 -24.05 5.93 -0.58
CA ILE A 114 -23.18 7.01 -1.01
C ILE A 114 -22.11 6.48 -1.96
N LYS A 115 -21.85 7.18 -3.06
CA LYS A 115 -20.73 6.83 -3.95
C LYS A 115 -19.41 7.27 -3.34
N ASP A 116 -18.38 6.43 -3.46
CA ASP A 116 -17.04 6.79 -3.00
C ASP A 116 -16.51 8.04 -3.72
N LYS A 117 -15.70 8.84 -3.03
CA LYS A 117 -15.05 10.04 -3.59
C LYS A 117 -13.55 9.84 -3.79
N THR A 118 -13.14 8.61 -4.10
CA THR A 118 -11.73 8.21 -4.16
C THR A 118 -11.23 8.11 -5.59
N GLU A 119 -10.31 9.00 -5.96
CA GLU A 119 -9.58 8.93 -7.23
C GLU A 119 -8.22 8.28 -7.01
N VAL A 120 -7.77 7.43 -7.94
CA VAL A 120 -6.46 6.75 -7.88
C VAL A 120 -5.71 6.94 -9.19
N TRP A 121 -4.40 7.14 -9.09
CA TRP A 121 -3.48 7.09 -10.21
C TRP A 121 -2.35 6.11 -9.88
N ASN A 122 -2.25 5.01 -10.62
CA ASN A 122 -1.21 4.00 -10.45
C ASN A 122 -0.19 4.10 -11.58
N MET A 123 1.10 4.12 -11.25
CA MET A 123 2.22 4.10 -12.19
C MET A 123 3.08 2.87 -11.92
N ALA A 124 2.93 1.86 -12.76
CA ALA A 124 3.75 0.65 -12.69
C ALA A 124 5.19 0.95 -13.08
N THR A 125 6.13 0.34 -12.35
CA THR A 125 7.57 0.42 -12.63
C THR A 125 8.05 -0.86 -13.29
N LYS A 126 7.44 -1.19 -14.44
CA LYS A 126 7.69 -2.43 -15.15
C LYS A 126 9.13 -2.46 -15.67
N ASP A 127 9.91 -3.43 -15.22
CA ASP A 127 11.32 -3.58 -15.57
C ASP A 127 12.10 -2.26 -15.30
N GLY A 128 11.71 -1.56 -14.23
CA GLY A 128 12.28 -0.29 -13.83
C GLY A 128 11.76 0.96 -14.54
N HIS A 129 10.78 0.82 -15.43
CA HIS A 129 10.27 1.92 -16.24
C HIS A 129 8.74 2.05 -16.21
N ILE A 130 8.25 3.28 -16.34
CA ILE A 130 6.84 3.58 -16.53
C ILE A 130 6.52 3.47 -18.02
N THR A 131 5.86 2.39 -18.43
CA THR A 131 5.59 2.12 -19.86
C THR A 131 4.18 2.52 -20.31
N GLN A 132 3.28 2.78 -19.36
CA GLN A 132 1.92 3.22 -19.64
C GLN A 132 1.87 4.68 -20.13
N PRO A 133 0.83 5.09 -20.86
CA PRO A 133 0.65 6.49 -21.24
C PRO A 133 0.49 7.41 -20.03
N LEU A 134 1.13 8.57 -20.06
CA LEU A 134 1.05 9.60 -19.02
C LEU A 134 0.41 10.90 -19.55
N PRO A 135 -0.29 11.67 -18.71
CA PRO A 135 -0.55 13.09 -18.95
C PRO A 135 0.76 13.87 -19.09
N GLN A 136 0.76 14.93 -19.91
CA GLN A 136 1.97 15.75 -20.15
C GLN A 136 2.64 16.21 -18.86
N LEU A 137 1.85 16.58 -17.84
CA LEU A 137 2.34 16.96 -16.51
C LEU A 137 3.28 15.92 -15.89
N LEU A 138 2.94 14.63 -16.02
CA LEU A 138 3.72 13.52 -15.47
C LEU A 138 4.80 13.05 -16.45
N GLU A 139 4.53 13.10 -17.76
CA GLU A 139 5.48 12.76 -18.81
C GLU A 139 6.73 13.66 -18.74
N ASP A 140 6.53 14.98 -18.55
CA ASP A 140 7.63 15.96 -18.39
C ASP A 140 8.55 15.69 -17.17
N ARG A 141 8.11 14.83 -16.25
CA ARG A 141 8.76 14.52 -14.97
C ARG A 141 8.97 13.02 -14.80
N LYS A 142 8.81 12.23 -15.87
CA LYS A 142 8.85 10.77 -15.83
C LYS A 142 10.15 10.22 -15.22
N GLU A 143 11.29 10.74 -15.65
CA GLU A 143 12.61 10.32 -15.12
C GLU A 143 12.74 10.59 -13.62
N GLU A 144 12.16 11.69 -13.12
CA GLU A 144 12.17 12.03 -11.70
C GLU A 144 11.26 11.08 -10.90
N ILE A 145 10.09 10.71 -11.44
CA ILE A 145 9.17 9.75 -10.82
C ILE A 145 9.81 8.35 -10.79
N GLU A 146 10.40 7.90 -11.90
CA GLU A 146 11.14 6.63 -11.98
C GLU A 146 12.33 6.61 -11.00
N GLY A 147 13.10 7.70 -10.95
CA GLY A 147 14.21 7.86 -9.99
C GLY A 147 13.75 7.85 -8.54
N PHE A 148 12.59 8.44 -8.23
CA PHE A 148 12.00 8.40 -6.90
C PHE A 148 11.59 6.97 -6.51
N ALA A 149 10.92 6.26 -7.42
CA ALA A 149 10.55 4.86 -7.20
C ALA A 149 11.78 3.94 -7.05
N LYS A 150 12.83 4.17 -7.83
CA LYS A 150 14.09 3.44 -7.69
C LYS A 150 14.77 3.73 -6.34
N ASN A 151 14.75 4.97 -5.87
CA ASN A 151 15.26 5.31 -4.54
C ASN A 151 14.47 4.59 -3.43
N LEU A 152 13.15 4.43 -3.58
CA LEU A 152 12.35 3.64 -2.62
C LEU A 152 12.76 2.17 -2.62
N HIS A 153 12.98 1.61 -3.80
CA HIS A 153 13.52 0.26 -3.94
C HIS A 153 14.87 0.12 -3.23
N ASP A 154 15.88 0.87 -3.65
CA ASP A 154 17.26 0.68 -3.20
C ASP A 154 17.49 1.07 -1.73
N LYS A 155 16.82 2.13 -1.26
CA LYS A 155 17.10 2.73 0.06
C LYS A 155 16.12 2.30 1.16
N VAL A 156 14.99 1.70 0.78
CA VAL A 156 13.96 1.32 1.75
C VAL A 156 13.62 -0.16 1.62
N LEU A 157 13.22 -0.61 0.43
CA LEU A 157 12.79 -1.99 0.24
C LEU A 157 13.94 -2.98 0.37
N ASP A 158 15.09 -2.71 -0.24
CA ASP A 158 16.26 -3.59 -0.14
C ASP A 158 16.73 -3.78 1.31
N PRO A 159 16.91 -2.71 2.11
CA PRO A 159 17.17 -2.86 3.55
C PRO A 159 16.10 -3.65 4.29
N LEU A 160 14.81 -3.38 4.08
CA LEU A 160 13.74 -4.11 4.76
C LEU A 160 13.73 -5.59 4.36
N ASN A 161 13.90 -5.90 3.07
CA ASN A 161 13.96 -7.26 2.55
C ASN A 161 15.17 -8.04 3.10
N HIS A 162 16.34 -7.39 3.19
CA HIS A 162 17.53 -7.94 3.83
C HIS A 162 17.27 -8.26 5.31
N LEU A 163 16.70 -7.31 6.06
CA LEU A 163 16.38 -7.48 7.49
C LEU A 163 15.35 -8.60 7.72
N ILE A 164 14.35 -8.75 6.84
CA ILE A 164 13.38 -9.86 6.91
C ILE A 164 14.08 -11.19 6.64
N ALA A 165 14.99 -11.27 5.66
CA ALA A 165 15.76 -12.48 5.38
C ALA A 165 16.61 -12.89 6.59
N LEU A 166 17.32 -11.94 7.20
CA LEU A 166 18.10 -12.18 8.43
C LEU A 166 17.22 -12.67 9.57
N ALA A 167 16.08 -12.02 9.79
CA ALA A 167 15.13 -12.38 10.86
C ALA A 167 14.50 -13.77 10.67
N LEU A 168 14.43 -14.26 9.44
CA LEU A 168 13.92 -15.60 9.10
C LEU A 168 15.04 -16.65 8.95
N GLU A 169 16.29 -16.30 9.29
CA GLU A 169 17.46 -17.18 9.14
C GLU A 169 17.60 -17.73 7.71
N LEU A 170 17.26 -16.91 6.70
CA LEU A 170 17.38 -17.21 5.28
C LEU A 170 18.71 -16.68 4.72
N PRO A 171 19.10 -17.09 3.50
CA PRO A 171 20.13 -16.38 2.73
C PRO A 171 19.81 -14.89 2.67
N GLU A 172 20.82 -14.04 2.92
CA GLU A 172 20.64 -12.59 3.08
C GLU A 172 19.98 -11.92 1.86
N ASP A 173 20.21 -12.48 0.67
CA ASP A 173 19.69 -11.98 -0.60
C ASP A 173 18.34 -12.61 -1.00
N PHE A 174 17.74 -13.45 -0.16
CA PHE A 174 16.53 -14.20 -0.55
C PHE A 174 15.40 -13.27 -1.04
N PHE A 175 15.01 -12.28 -0.23
CA PHE A 175 13.92 -11.38 -0.60
C PHE A 175 14.33 -10.33 -1.63
N THR A 176 15.57 -9.83 -1.60
CA THR A 176 16.04 -8.90 -2.64
C THR A 176 16.13 -9.59 -4.01
N SER A 177 16.40 -10.90 -4.05
CA SER A 177 16.46 -11.67 -5.30
C SER A 177 15.13 -11.82 -6.02
N VAL A 178 14.00 -11.85 -5.28
CA VAL A 178 12.64 -11.94 -5.85
C VAL A 178 12.01 -10.56 -6.08
N HIS A 179 12.71 -9.49 -5.69
CA HIS A 179 12.29 -8.10 -5.83
C HIS A 179 13.18 -7.29 -6.78
N LYS A 180 14.01 -7.93 -7.60
CA LYS A 180 14.95 -7.24 -8.50
C LYS A 180 14.25 -6.19 -9.36
N TRP A 181 14.74 -4.96 -9.31
CA TRP A 181 14.23 -3.80 -10.06
C TRP A 181 13.98 -4.04 -11.56
N GLU A 182 14.83 -4.81 -12.24
CA GLU A 182 14.76 -5.08 -13.68
C GLU A 182 13.98 -6.36 -14.03
N THR A 183 13.22 -6.90 -13.08
CA THR A 183 12.39 -8.09 -13.29
C THR A 183 10.92 -7.70 -13.38
N HIS A 184 10.18 -8.40 -14.24
CA HIS A 184 8.77 -8.13 -14.41
C HIS A 184 7.98 -8.48 -13.14
N ASP A 185 7.58 -7.42 -12.44
CA ASP A 185 6.68 -7.45 -11.30
C ASP A 185 5.48 -6.52 -11.53
N GLU A 186 4.68 -6.36 -10.48
CA GLU A 186 3.51 -5.50 -10.45
C GLU A 186 3.65 -4.37 -9.43
N SER A 187 4.91 -4.01 -9.10
CA SER A 187 5.23 -2.91 -8.21
C SER A 187 4.85 -1.58 -8.86
N HIS A 188 4.32 -0.65 -8.04
CA HIS A 188 3.83 0.61 -8.58
C HIS A 188 3.80 1.73 -7.54
N LEU A 189 4.04 2.94 -8.02
CA LEU A 189 3.76 4.17 -7.29
C LEU A 189 2.27 4.51 -7.45
N ARG A 190 1.64 4.97 -6.38
CA ARG A 190 0.24 5.40 -6.37
C ARG A 190 0.11 6.80 -5.83
N TYR A 191 -0.55 7.66 -6.60
CA TYR A 191 -1.25 8.80 -6.04
C TYR A 191 -2.69 8.40 -5.72
N ILE A 192 -3.22 8.90 -4.62
CA ILE A 192 -4.61 8.68 -4.23
C ILE A 192 -5.19 9.94 -3.60
N LYS A 193 -6.39 10.33 -4.02
CA LYS A 193 -7.14 11.44 -3.44
C LYS A 193 -8.48 10.95 -2.92
N TYR A 194 -8.78 11.29 -1.67
CA TYR A 194 -10.11 11.19 -1.10
C TYR A 194 -10.69 12.60 -1.01
N SER A 195 -11.71 12.89 -1.80
CA SER A 195 -12.39 14.18 -1.70
C SER A 195 -13.34 14.18 -0.51
N LYS A 196 -13.42 15.32 0.19
CA LYS A 196 -14.30 15.49 1.35
C LYS A 196 -15.77 15.24 1.01
N PHE A 197 -16.49 14.74 2.02
CA PHE A 197 -17.95 14.61 1.99
C PHE A 197 -18.59 15.84 2.66
N THR A 198 -19.79 16.21 2.21
CA THR A 198 -20.60 17.22 2.90
C THR A 198 -21.11 16.67 4.24
N PRO A 199 -21.53 17.52 5.18
CA PRO A 199 -22.13 17.05 6.42
C PRO A 199 -23.30 16.07 6.20
N GLU A 200 -24.17 16.34 5.22
CA GLU A 200 -25.33 15.49 4.92
C GLU A 200 -24.94 14.13 4.34
N GLU A 201 -23.82 14.05 3.60
CA GLU A 201 -23.28 12.78 3.13
C GLU A 201 -22.66 11.99 4.29
N ILE A 202 -21.94 12.65 5.20
CA ILE A 202 -21.35 12.02 6.38
C ILE A 202 -22.43 11.42 7.29
N GLU A 203 -23.56 12.11 7.48
CA GLU A 203 -24.69 11.59 8.25
C GLU A 203 -25.31 10.31 7.66
N LYS A 204 -25.14 10.08 6.35
CA LYS A 204 -25.61 8.86 5.67
C LYS A 204 -24.63 7.70 5.76
N LEU A 205 -23.35 7.96 6.03
CA LEU A 205 -22.34 6.92 6.20
C LEU A 205 -22.49 6.26 7.56
N ASP A 206 -23.37 5.25 7.66
CA ASP A 206 -23.71 4.57 8.92
C ASP A 206 -22.52 3.89 9.62
N ASP A 207 -21.54 3.40 8.85
CA ASP A 207 -20.29 2.81 9.35
C ASP A 207 -19.17 3.84 9.57
N GLY A 208 -19.35 5.09 9.13
CA GLY A 208 -18.36 6.15 9.25
C GLY A 208 -17.07 5.90 8.47
N LEU A 209 -17.15 5.21 7.32
CA LEU A 209 -15.98 4.83 6.53
C LEU A 209 -15.95 5.46 5.13
N TRP A 210 -14.74 5.78 4.68
CA TRP A 210 -14.43 6.11 3.28
C TRP A 210 -13.97 4.88 2.50
N SER A 211 -13.39 3.89 3.18
CA SER A 211 -13.10 2.56 2.64
C SER A 211 -13.17 1.53 3.75
N ARG A 212 -13.79 0.39 3.48
CA ARG A 212 -13.78 -0.77 4.37
C ARG A 212 -12.41 -1.41 4.53
N GLY A 213 -12.32 -2.23 5.57
CA GLY A 213 -11.14 -3.01 5.92
C GLY A 213 -10.74 -3.99 4.83
N HIS A 214 -9.47 -3.99 4.47
CA HIS A 214 -8.87 -4.90 3.50
C HIS A 214 -7.41 -5.16 3.84
N THR A 215 -6.81 -6.13 3.15
CA THR A 215 -5.37 -6.36 3.13
C THR A 215 -4.78 -6.03 1.75
N ASP A 216 -3.51 -5.66 1.75
CA ASP A 216 -2.72 -5.42 0.54
C ASP A 216 -2.17 -6.72 -0.05
N LEU A 217 -1.84 -6.68 -1.34
CA LEU A 217 -1.57 -7.89 -2.14
C LEU A 217 -0.10 -8.35 -2.09
N GLY A 218 0.84 -7.40 -2.03
CA GLY A 218 2.26 -7.66 -2.26
C GLY A 218 3.01 -8.24 -1.07
N THR A 219 4.27 -7.86 -0.91
CA THR A 219 5.06 -8.18 0.30
C THR A 219 5.04 -7.04 1.30
N ILE A 220 5.27 -5.81 0.82
CA ILE A 220 5.36 -4.60 1.62
C ILE A 220 4.64 -3.44 0.90
N THR A 221 3.90 -2.62 1.64
CA THR A 221 3.41 -1.31 1.15
C THR A 221 4.10 -0.21 1.93
N LEU A 222 4.63 0.78 1.21
CA LEU A 222 5.17 2.02 1.77
C LEU A 222 4.10 3.10 1.64
N LEU A 223 3.58 3.60 2.75
CA LEU A 223 2.68 4.75 2.79
C LEU A 223 3.40 5.96 3.35
N PHE A 224 3.53 7.01 2.55
CA PHE A 224 4.08 8.28 3.01
C PHE A 224 3.11 8.96 3.96
N ARG A 225 3.65 9.77 4.89
CA ARG A 225 2.86 10.54 5.86
C ARG A 225 1.69 11.27 5.19
N GLN A 226 0.49 11.04 5.70
CA GLN A 226 -0.73 11.77 5.33
C GLN A 226 -1.24 12.55 6.55
N PRO A 227 -1.29 13.88 6.53
CA PRO A 227 -1.65 14.66 7.71
C PRO A 227 -3.11 14.48 8.15
N VAL A 228 -4.01 14.14 7.22
CA VAL A 228 -5.41 13.84 7.52
C VAL A 228 -5.51 12.45 8.16
N ALA A 229 -5.83 12.43 9.45
CA ALA A 229 -6.01 11.21 10.23
C ALA A 229 -7.28 10.48 9.75
N ALA A 230 -7.08 9.33 9.13
CA ALA A 230 -8.17 8.53 8.56
C ALA A 230 -7.83 7.03 8.49
N LEU A 231 -6.54 6.69 8.37
CA LEU A 231 -6.10 5.31 8.36
C LEU A 231 -6.33 4.67 9.74
N GLN A 232 -7.00 3.53 9.74
CA GLN A 232 -7.18 2.70 10.91
C GLN A 232 -6.67 1.28 10.65
N ILE A 233 -6.06 0.70 11.67
CA ILE A 233 -5.41 -0.61 11.66
C ILE A 233 -6.19 -1.51 12.62
N ARG A 234 -6.51 -2.73 12.18
CA ARG A 234 -7.16 -3.73 13.02
C ARG A 234 -6.10 -4.55 13.75
N ASP A 235 -6.12 -4.49 15.07
CA ASP A 235 -5.20 -5.26 15.90
C ASP A 235 -5.56 -6.77 15.84
N HIS A 236 -4.56 -7.62 15.60
CA HIS A 236 -4.76 -9.07 15.39
C HIS A 236 -5.18 -9.82 16.65
N GLU A 237 -4.79 -9.34 17.83
CA GLU A 237 -5.08 -10.01 19.10
C GLU A 237 -6.48 -9.64 19.62
N THR A 238 -6.81 -8.36 19.55
CA THR A 238 -8.04 -7.81 20.14
C THR A 238 -9.16 -7.60 19.12
N GLY A 239 -8.85 -7.57 17.82
CA GLY A 239 -9.79 -7.25 16.75
C GLY A 239 -10.24 -5.79 16.73
N LYS A 240 -9.69 -4.92 17.60
CA LYS A 240 -10.05 -3.51 17.74
C LYS A 240 -9.37 -2.66 16.67
N TRP A 241 -10.05 -1.59 16.26
CA TRP A 241 -9.52 -0.60 15.33
C TRP A 241 -8.76 0.51 16.09
N LYS A 242 -7.54 0.78 15.66
CA LYS A 242 -6.65 1.84 16.18
C LYS A 242 -6.27 2.80 15.05
N TRP A 243 -6.01 4.06 15.36
CA TRP A 243 -5.64 5.07 14.36
C TRP A 243 -4.14 5.04 14.07
N ALA A 244 -3.74 5.12 12.81
CA ALA A 244 -2.33 5.31 12.46
C ALA A 244 -1.97 6.79 12.59
N LYS A 245 -0.98 7.10 13.45
CA LYS A 245 -0.54 8.48 13.68
C LYS A 245 0.28 8.99 12.48
N PRO A 246 0.06 10.23 12.00
CA PRO A 246 0.83 10.80 10.89
C PRO A 246 2.21 11.31 11.33
N LEU A 247 3.11 10.39 11.68
CA LEU A 247 4.44 10.70 12.22
C LEU A 247 5.32 11.43 11.18
N ASN A 248 5.87 12.59 11.57
CA ASN A 248 6.74 13.42 10.73
C ASN A 248 8.01 12.68 10.28
N GLY A 249 8.39 12.86 9.01
CA GLY A 249 9.61 12.26 8.44
C GLY A 249 9.59 10.73 8.41
N SER A 250 8.41 10.12 8.41
CA SER A 250 8.25 8.66 8.44
C SER A 250 7.44 8.11 7.28
N LEU A 251 7.67 6.83 6.98
CA LEU A 251 6.75 5.98 6.25
C LEU A 251 5.94 5.15 7.24
N THR A 252 4.63 5.06 7.04
CA THR A 252 3.82 3.99 7.63
C THR A 252 3.95 2.79 6.71
N VAL A 253 4.48 1.68 7.19
CA VAL A 253 4.77 0.50 6.39
C VAL A 253 3.94 -0.67 6.89
N ASN A 254 3.33 -1.42 5.95
CA ASN A 254 2.64 -2.67 6.28
C ASN A 254 3.14 -3.84 5.46
N THR A 255 3.09 -5.01 6.08
CA THR A 255 3.27 -6.29 5.41
C THR A 255 1.95 -6.77 4.82
N CYS A 256 2.06 -7.54 3.75
CA CYS A 256 0.97 -7.80 2.82
C CYS A 256 0.77 -9.31 2.59
N ASP A 257 -0.25 -9.68 1.83
CA ASP A 257 -0.69 -11.07 1.66
C ASP A 257 0.40 -11.98 1.12
N ALA A 258 1.18 -11.56 0.11
CA ALA A 258 2.22 -12.41 -0.46
C ALA A 258 3.29 -12.77 0.58
N LEU A 259 3.72 -11.82 1.43
CA LEU A 259 4.67 -12.13 2.50
C LEU A 259 4.05 -13.02 3.58
N SER A 260 2.76 -12.85 3.88
CA SER A 260 2.01 -13.76 4.75
C SER A 260 1.98 -15.18 4.18
N PHE A 261 1.67 -15.37 2.89
CA PHE A 261 1.66 -16.67 2.24
C PHE A 261 3.05 -17.33 2.17
N LEU A 262 4.08 -16.54 1.83
CA LEU A 262 5.47 -17.01 1.79
C LEU A 262 5.95 -17.46 3.17
N THR A 263 5.37 -16.93 4.26
CA THR A 263 5.77 -17.25 5.63
C THR A 263 4.77 -18.14 6.37
N GLY A 264 3.83 -18.78 5.66
CA GLY A 264 2.84 -19.67 6.28
C GLY A 264 1.90 -18.98 7.27
N GLY A 265 1.76 -17.64 7.21
CA GLY A 265 0.99 -16.83 8.15
C GLY A 265 1.75 -16.39 9.41
N TYR A 266 3.07 -16.63 9.45
CA TYR A 266 3.95 -16.15 10.52
C TYR A 266 4.02 -14.62 10.52
N VAL A 267 4.25 -14.03 9.35
CA VAL A 267 4.11 -12.58 9.13
C VAL A 267 2.65 -12.25 8.91
N LYS A 268 2.17 -11.17 9.52
CA LYS A 268 0.76 -10.77 9.41
C LYS A 268 0.52 -9.83 8.25
N SER A 269 -0.44 -10.17 7.41
CA SER A 269 -1.07 -9.20 6.51
C SER A 269 -2.21 -8.51 7.25
N THR A 270 -2.00 -7.26 7.64
CA THR A 270 -2.90 -6.58 8.59
C THR A 270 -4.03 -5.86 7.87
N VAL A 271 -5.25 -6.15 8.34
CA VAL A 271 -6.45 -5.48 7.87
C VAL A 271 -6.41 -4.01 8.27
N HIS A 272 -6.60 -3.14 7.29
CA HIS A 272 -6.66 -1.70 7.49
C HIS A 272 -7.79 -1.05 6.67
N ARG A 273 -8.30 0.07 7.16
CA ARG A 273 -9.44 0.79 6.57
C ARG A 273 -9.22 2.30 6.58
N VAL A 274 -10.09 3.04 5.89
CA VAL A 274 -10.07 4.51 5.90
C VAL A 274 -11.39 5.00 6.48
N SER A 275 -11.33 5.62 7.66
CA SER A 275 -12.48 6.21 8.34
C SER A 275 -12.75 7.64 7.86
N VAL A 276 -13.97 8.13 8.08
CA VAL A 276 -14.26 9.56 8.04
C VAL A 276 -13.30 10.26 9.03
N PRO A 277 -12.59 11.32 8.61
CA PRO A 277 -11.66 12.03 9.48
C PRO A 277 -12.32 12.62 10.74
N PRO A 278 -11.51 12.94 11.77
CA PRO A 278 -11.96 13.73 12.92
C PRO A 278 -12.55 15.09 12.48
N LYS A 279 -13.38 15.68 13.35
CA LYS A 279 -14.26 16.82 12.97
C LYS A 279 -13.48 18.01 12.43
N ASP A 280 -12.33 18.29 13.03
CA ASP A 280 -11.39 19.34 12.65
C ASP A 280 -10.75 19.13 11.27
N GLN A 281 -10.81 17.93 10.68
CA GLN A 281 -10.21 17.62 9.37
C GLN A 281 -11.23 17.24 8.28
N ARG A 282 -12.54 17.16 8.58
CA ARG A 282 -13.58 16.79 7.59
C ARG A 282 -13.72 17.77 6.42
N HIS A 283 -13.21 18.99 6.56
CA HIS A 283 -13.38 20.07 5.61
C HIS A 283 -12.28 20.13 4.53
N VAL A 284 -11.31 19.21 4.55
CA VAL A 284 -10.20 19.14 3.60
C VAL A 284 -10.20 17.81 2.83
N ASP A 285 -9.58 17.84 1.65
CA ASP A 285 -9.30 16.61 0.90
C ASP A 285 -8.07 15.91 1.51
N ARG A 286 -8.02 14.58 1.38
CA ARG A 286 -6.88 13.77 1.81
C ARG A 286 -6.13 13.25 0.60
N LEU A 287 -4.90 13.72 0.42
CA LEU A 287 -3.97 13.22 -0.58
C LEU A 287 -3.08 12.13 0.02
N GLY A 288 -2.69 11.15 -0.79
CA GLY A 288 -1.81 10.05 -0.41
C GLY A 288 -0.83 9.71 -1.51
N LEU A 289 0.35 9.29 -1.07
CA LEU A 289 1.42 8.75 -1.87
C LEU A 289 1.79 7.39 -1.30
N LEU A 290 1.75 6.36 -2.15
CA LEU A 290 2.09 5.00 -1.76
C LEU A 290 3.03 4.37 -2.77
N TYR A 291 3.84 3.42 -2.32
CA TYR A 291 4.55 2.49 -3.18
C TYR A 291 4.20 1.07 -2.76
N PHE A 292 3.64 0.29 -3.67
CA PHE A 292 3.31 -1.11 -3.43
C PHE A 292 4.43 -1.98 -3.99
N ALA A 293 5.13 -2.71 -3.12
CA ALA A 293 6.15 -3.66 -3.53
C ALA A 293 5.54 -5.05 -3.71
N ARG A 294 5.74 -5.64 -4.89
CA ARG A 294 5.34 -7.00 -5.20
C ARG A 294 6.55 -7.79 -5.67
N PRO A 295 6.67 -9.07 -5.31
CA PRO A 295 7.71 -9.89 -5.88
C PRO A 295 7.42 -10.15 -7.37
N GLN A 296 8.41 -10.67 -8.07
CA GLN A 296 8.29 -11.09 -9.47
C GLN A 296 7.04 -11.95 -9.73
N ASN A 297 6.41 -11.74 -10.89
CA ASN A 297 5.09 -12.31 -11.19
C ASN A 297 5.04 -13.84 -11.23
N ASP A 298 6.16 -14.48 -11.56
CA ASP A 298 6.30 -15.94 -11.65
C ASP A 298 6.59 -16.61 -10.30
N LEU A 299 6.83 -15.83 -9.23
CA LEU A 299 7.08 -16.38 -7.91
C LEU A 299 5.86 -17.16 -7.45
N LEU A 300 6.04 -18.47 -7.24
CA LEU A 300 5.05 -19.33 -6.62
C LEU A 300 4.91 -18.93 -5.15
N LEU A 301 3.70 -18.57 -4.71
CA LEU A 301 3.42 -18.09 -3.34
C LEU A 301 3.34 -19.25 -2.33
N LYS A 302 4.33 -20.14 -2.38
CA LYS A 302 4.49 -21.30 -1.51
C LYS A 302 5.22 -20.91 -0.24
N THR A 303 4.89 -21.52 0.90
CA THR A 303 5.64 -21.32 2.15
C THR A 303 7.12 -21.65 1.93
N ILE A 304 7.98 -20.70 2.30
CA ILE A 304 9.43 -20.80 2.12
C ILE A 304 10.05 -21.72 3.15
N ASP A 305 11.16 -22.36 2.77
CA ASP A 305 11.93 -23.18 3.69
C ASP A 305 12.84 -22.29 4.55
N SER A 306 12.33 -21.87 5.71
CA SER A 306 13.08 -21.10 6.71
C SER A 306 13.28 -21.93 8.00
N PRO A 307 14.49 -21.92 8.59
CA PRO A 307 14.74 -22.54 9.90
C PRO A 307 13.84 -21.98 11.01
N VAL A 308 13.57 -20.66 11.00
CA VAL A 308 12.67 -19.99 11.94
C VAL A 308 11.25 -20.51 11.77
N LEU A 309 10.73 -20.53 10.54
CA LEU A 309 9.37 -20.97 10.28
C LEU A 309 9.14 -22.43 10.68
N LYS A 310 10.11 -23.31 10.39
CA LYS A 310 10.10 -24.71 10.84
C LYS A 310 10.07 -24.83 12.36
N ARG A 311 10.92 -24.06 13.05
CA ARG A 311 11.01 -24.05 14.51
C ARG A 311 9.71 -23.55 15.17
N GLU A 312 9.04 -22.60 14.54
CA GLU A 312 7.80 -21.98 15.03
C GLU A 312 6.53 -22.70 14.53
N GLY A 313 6.65 -23.69 13.65
CA GLY A 313 5.54 -24.51 13.15
C GLY A 313 4.75 -23.92 11.97
N PHE A 314 5.27 -22.89 11.30
CA PHE A 314 4.62 -22.22 10.16
C PHE A 314 5.11 -22.80 8.82
N THR A 315 4.78 -24.07 8.56
CA THR A 315 5.35 -24.84 7.43
C THR A 315 4.46 -24.89 6.19
N GLN A 316 3.21 -24.45 6.28
CA GLN A 316 2.24 -24.47 5.18
C GLN A 316 1.33 -23.26 5.27
N ASN A 317 1.04 -22.64 4.12
CA ASN A 317 0.03 -21.60 4.02
C ASN A 317 -1.35 -22.21 3.76
N GLU A 318 -2.37 -21.36 3.68
CA GLU A 318 -3.77 -21.79 3.53
C GLU A 318 -4.03 -22.61 2.26
N PHE A 319 -3.34 -22.31 1.15
CA PHE A 319 -3.45 -23.11 -0.08
C PHE A 319 -2.86 -24.50 0.12
N GLU A 320 -1.66 -24.58 0.71
CA GLU A 320 -0.95 -25.83 0.95
C GLU A 320 -1.69 -26.73 1.96
N ALA A 321 -2.15 -26.16 3.07
CA ALA A 321 -2.92 -26.86 4.10
C ALA A 321 -4.27 -27.37 3.57
N GLY A 322 -4.89 -26.64 2.65
CA GLY A 322 -6.14 -27.04 1.98
C GLY A 322 -5.97 -28.01 0.81
N GLY A 323 -4.73 -28.30 0.39
CA GLY A 323 -4.47 -29.14 -0.79
C GLY A 323 -4.84 -28.47 -2.12
N HIS A 324 -4.86 -27.15 -2.17
CA HIS A 324 -5.18 -26.35 -3.35
C HIS A 324 -3.92 -26.05 -4.18
N LYS A 325 -4.11 -25.70 -5.47
CA LYS A 325 -3.01 -25.17 -6.30
C LYS A 325 -2.56 -23.84 -5.69
N VAL A 326 -1.30 -23.76 -5.31
CA VAL A 326 -0.66 -22.51 -4.90
C VAL A 326 -0.53 -21.58 -6.12
N PRO A 327 -1.02 -20.34 -6.08
CA PRO A 327 -0.92 -19.41 -7.19
C PRO A 327 0.47 -18.81 -7.31
N THR A 328 0.83 -18.30 -8.50
CA THR A 328 1.93 -17.34 -8.62
C THR A 328 1.50 -15.94 -8.17
N MET A 329 2.46 -15.03 -7.93
CA MET A 329 2.17 -13.64 -7.59
C MET A 329 1.31 -12.94 -8.65
N GLY A 330 1.59 -13.18 -9.93
CA GLY A 330 0.80 -12.64 -11.04
C GLY A 330 -0.64 -13.18 -11.03
N GLU A 331 -0.82 -14.50 -10.92
CA GLU A 331 -2.15 -15.14 -10.84
C GLU A 331 -2.97 -14.57 -9.67
N PHE A 332 -2.37 -14.50 -8.48
CA PHE A 332 -3.02 -13.95 -7.29
C PHE A 332 -3.41 -12.48 -7.47
N THR A 333 -2.49 -11.67 -8.02
CA THR A 333 -2.73 -10.24 -8.26
C THR A 333 -3.92 -10.01 -9.19
N THR A 334 -3.92 -10.66 -10.36
CA THR A 334 -4.99 -10.51 -11.35
C THR A 334 -6.35 -10.88 -10.76
N LEU A 335 -6.44 -12.00 -10.05
CA LEU A 335 -7.70 -12.51 -9.52
C LEU A 335 -8.23 -11.63 -8.37
N LYS A 336 -7.38 -11.26 -7.42
CA LYS A 336 -7.79 -10.39 -6.31
C LYS A 336 -8.14 -8.98 -6.81
N GLN A 337 -7.40 -8.42 -7.77
CA GLN A 337 -7.75 -7.13 -8.37
C GLN A 337 -9.07 -7.18 -9.13
N THR A 338 -9.31 -8.23 -9.93
CA THR A 338 -10.58 -8.42 -10.65
C THR A 338 -11.76 -8.46 -9.68
N TRP A 339 -11.60 -9.10 -8.52
CA TRP A 339 -12.61 -9.08 -7.46
C TRP A 339 -12.76 -7.70 -6.82
N GLN A 340 -11.66 -7.00 -6.50
CA GLN A 340 -11.68 -5.69 -5.83
C GLN A 340 -12.16 -4.51 -6.72
N GLN A 341 -12.01 -4.58 -8.04
CA GLN A 341 -12.29 -3.48 -8.96
C GLN A 341 -13.68 -3.52 -9.62
N ARG A 342 -14.50 -4.54 -9.30
CA ARG A 342 -15.87 -4.65 -9.80
C ARG A 342 -16.65 -3.38 -9.54
N LYS A 343 -17.26 -2.84 -10.60
CA LYS A 343 -18.02 -1.58 -10.55
C LYS A 343 -19.41 -1.79 -9.99
N GLY A 344 -19.89 -0.84 -9.19
CA GLY A 344 -21.28 -0.77 -8.77
C GLY A 344 -21.73 -1.85 -7.78
N VAL A 345 -20.78 -2.62 -7.25
CA VAL A 345 -21.05 -3.58 -6.17
C VAL A 345 -20.83 -2.90 -4.82
N SER A 346 -21.69 -3.25 -3.85
CA SER A 346 -21.46 -2.92 -2.45
C SER A 346 -20.50 -3.94 -1.84
N TYR A 347 -19.79 -3.56 -0.78
CA TYR A 347 -18.87 -4.46 -0.09
C TYR A 347 -19.58 -5.73 0.42
N GLU A 348 -20.83 -5.62 0.88
CA GLU A 348 -21.61 -6.78 1.35
C GLU A 348 -21.86 -7.82 0.26
N SER A 349 -22.04 -7.37 -0.99
CA SER A 349 -22.37 -8.27 -2.10
C SER A 349 -21.18 -9.13 -2.57
N SER A 350 -19.96 -8.70 -2.28
CA SER A 350 -18.72 -9.38 -2.65
C SER A 350 -18.07 -10.15 -1.51
N GLU A 351 -18.56 -9.98 -0.28
CA GLU A 351 -18.06 -10.65 0.93
C GLU A 351 -18.14 -12.18 0.82
N GLY A 352 -17.06 -12.87 1.19
CA GLY A 352 -17.00 -14.32 1.24
C GLY A 352 -16.96 -15.03 -0.11
N GLN A 353 -16.92 -14.28 -1.22
CA GLN A 353 -16.76 -14.86 -2.55
C GLN A 353 -15.40 -15.54 -2.69
N GLU A 354 -15.39 -16.74 -3.27
CA GLU A 354 -14.15 -17.43 -3.57
C GLU A 354 -13.44 -16.72 -4.73
N ILE A 355 -12.23 -16.21 -4.46
CA ILE A 355 -11.37 -15.56 -5.46
C ILE A 355 -10.50 -16.62 -6.14
N LEU A 356 -10.02 -17.56 -5.33
CA LEU A 356 -9.20 -18.71 -5.68
C LEU A 356 -9.59 -19.88 -4.78
N PRO A 357 -9.47 -21.14 -5.23
CA PRO A 357 -9.66 -22.29 -4.35
C PRO A 357 -8.81 -22.16 -3.08
N GLY A 358 -9.47 -22.15 -1.92
CA GLY A 358 -8.82 -21.96 -0.62
C GLY A 358 -8.65 -20.51 -0.15
N PHE A 359 -8.99 -19.51 -0.98
CA PHE A 359 -8.90 -18.08 -0.63
C PHE A 359 -10.18 -17.32 -0.97
N LYS A 360 -10.82 -16.79 0.07
CA LYS A 360 -12.07 -16.01 -0.05
C LYS A 360 -11.78 -14.53 0.13
N GLY A 361 -12.45 -13.71 -0.66
CA GLY A 361 -12.47 -12.28 -0.46
C GLY A 361 -13.18 -11.93 0.84
N GLN A 362 -12.55 -11.07 1.64
CA GLN A 362 -13.09 -10.58 2.90
C GLN A 362 -12.96 -9.06 2.97
N TYR A 363 -13.99 -8.42 3.47
CA TYR A 363 -14.03 -7.04 3.89
C TYR A 363 -14.37 -6.99 5.37
N PHE A 364 -13.75 -6.05 6.05
CA PHE A 364 -13.96 -5.88 7.48
C PHE A 364 -14.67 -4.56 7.74
N ALA A 365 -15.75 -4.65 8.49
CA ALA A 365 -16.53 -3.50 8.94
C ALA A 365 -15.68 -2.62 9.86
#